data_AF-A0A0F9BMN7-F1
#
_entry.id   AF-A0A0F9BMN7-F1
#
_cell.length_a   1.000
_cell.length_b   1.000
_cell.length_c   1.000
_cell.angle_alpha   90.00
_cell.angle_beta   90.00
_cell.angle_gamma   90.00
#
_symmetry.space_group_name_H-M   'P 1'
#
loop_
_entity.id
_entity.type
_entity.pdbx_description
1 polymer ?
#
loop_
_entity_poly.entity_id
_entity_poly.type
_entity_poly.pdbx_seq_one_letter_code
_entity_poly.pdbx_strand_id
1 'polypeptide(L)'
;VPLTMKDIVERRLNSNQEDWKNNYFDTCDAIVQLKGKIKIIKNCKILKDMNKNTELEGGAIKVTEQTYRKLKGKEFDTAKLKLNEDLSKEEVKKHPIWKYLIGNLLNKYIDLVFKDFNNAMYIWVDTEELNLRAWYVDRLDNRAWSDARASLGSGRGRFAGVAPEAQ
;
A
#
# COMPACT_ATOMS: atom_id res chain seq x y z
N VAL A 1 -9.71 -7.64 -11.79
CA VAL A 1 -8.35 -7.05 -11.71
C VAL A 1 -8.12 -6.51 -10.30
N PRO A 2 -7.00 -6.84 -9.61
CA PRO A 2 -6.73 -6.34 -8.26
C PRO A 2 -6.66 -4.81 -8.23
N LEU A 3 -7.18 -4.20 -7.17
CA LEU A 3 -7.27 -2.75 -7.00
C LEU A 3 -5.95 -2.14 -6.52
N THR A 4 -5.68 -0.89 -6.90
CA THR A 4 -4.58 -0.07 -6.35
C THR A 4 -5.03 0.62 -5.05
N MET A 5 -4.09 1.21 -4.30
CA MET A 5 -4.40 2.04 -3.14
C MET A 5 -5.38 3.16 -3.49
N LYS A 6 -5.19 3.79 -4.66
CA LYS A 6 -6.10 4.86 -5.11
C LYS A 6 -7.52 4.34 -5.34
N ASP A 7 -7.67 3.17 -5.95
CA ASP A 7 -8.99 2.60 -6.24
C ASP A 7 -9.72 2.19 -4.94
N ILE A 8 -9.00 1.64 -3.96
CA ILE A 8 -9.57 1.34 -2.64
C ILE A 8 -10.03 2.63 -1.95
N VAL A 9 -9.21 3.68 -1.98
CA VAL A 9 -9.57 4.99 -1.41
C VAL A 9 -10.80 5.57 -2.10
N GLU A 10 -10.89 5.47 -3.43
CA GLU A 10 -12.06 5.92 -4.18
C GLU A 10 -13.32 5.14 -3.77
N ARG A 11 -13.23 3.82 -3.60
CA ARG A 11 -14.34 3.00 -3.10
C ARG A 11 -14.76 3.40 -1.69
N ARG A 12 -13.81 3.65 -0.78
CA ARG A 12 -14.10 4.12 0.58
C ARG A 12 -14.81 5.47 0.62
N LEU A 13 -14.43 6.38 -0.26
CA LEU A 13 -15.02 7.71 -0.32
C LEU A 13 -16.44 7.71 -0.91
N ASN A 14 -16.74 6.77 -1.81
CA ASN A 14 -17.99 6.77 -2.59
C ASN A 14 -18.98 5.66 -2.20
N SER A 15 -18.58 4.68 -1.41
CA SER A 15 -19.43 3.54 -1.05
C SER A 15 -20.18 3.77 0.27
N ASN A 16 -21.47 3.42 0.27
CA ASN A 16 -22.29 3.34 1.48
C ASN A 16 -22.17 1.99 2.20
N GLN A 17 -21.46 1.02 1.61
CA GLN A 17 -21.22 -0.27 2.25
C GLN A 17 -20.10 -0.11 3.27
N GLU A 18 -20.47 -0.30 4.54
CA GLU A 18 -19.56 -0.23 5.69
C GLU A 18 -18.38 -1.20 5.57
N ASP A 19 -18.52 -2.31 4.84
CA ASP A 19 -17.42 -3.24 4.58
C ASP A 19 -16.21 -2.60 3.90
N TRP A 20 -16.38 -1.57 3.06
CA TRP A 20 -15.22 -0.88 2.48
C TRP A 20 -14.43 -0.07 3.50
N LYS A 21 -15.12 0.42 4.55
CA LYS A 21 -14.50 1.18 5.64
C LYS A 21 -13.93 0.22 6.69
N ASN A 22 -14.69 -0.79 7.10
CA ASN A 22 -14.38 -1.63 8.25
C ASN A 22 -13.52 -2.86 7.92
N ASN A 23 -13.22 -3.10 6.64
CA ASN A 23 -12.30 -4.14 6.23
C ASN A 23 -10.99 -3.59 5.70
N TYR A 24 -10.00 -4.48 5.72
CA TYR A 24 -8.74 -4.27 5.07
C TYR A 24 -8.70 -4.83 3.66
N PHE A 25 -7.76 -4.32 2.86
CA PHE A 25 -7.56 -4.73 1.48
C PHE A 25 -6.09 -4.74 1.11
N ASP A 26 -5.62 -5.82 0.50
CA ASP A 26 -4.36 -5.80 -0.22
C ASP A 26 -4.53 -5.09 -1.56
N THR A 27 -3.47 -4.40 -1.96
CA THR A 27 -3.41 -3.68 -3.24
C THR A 27 -2.38 -4.32 -4.15
N CYS A 28 -2.53 -4.08 -5.46
CA CYS A 28 -1.46 -4.40 -6.40
C CYS A 28 -0.36 -3.34 -6.46
N ASP A 29 -0.33 -2.36 -5.57
CA ASP A 29 0.82 -1.46 -5.44
C ASP A 29 1.91 -2.16 -4.63
N ALA A 30 3.15 -2.06 -5.09
CA ALA A 30 4.29 -2.72 -4.45
C ALA A 30 5.29 -1.72 -3.87
N ILE A 31 6.01 -2.18 -2.86
CA ILE A 31 7.18 -1.53 -2.30
C ILE A 31 8.39 -2.43 -2.40
N VAL A 32 9.52 -1.83 -2.75
CA VAL A 32 10.83 -2.48 -2.68
C VAL A 32 11.82 -1.52 -2.06
N GLN A 33 12.65 -2.01 -1.15
CA GLN A 33 13.70 -1.23 -0.52
C GLN A 33 15.09 -1.66 -1.03
N LEU A 34 15.98 -0.69 -1.20
CA LEU A 34 17.39 -0.92 -1.52
C LEU A 34 18.23 0.26 -1.00
N LYS A 35 19.15 0.00 -0.07
CA LYS A 35 20.21 0.94 0.37
C LYS A 35 19.66 2.35 0.72
N GLY A 36 18.76 2.42 1.71
CA GLY A 36 18.15 3.70 2.14
C GLY A 36 17.18 4.33 1.12
N LYS A 37 16.77 3.58 0.10
CA LYS A 37 15.74 4.02 -0.85
C LYS A 37 14.55 3.09 -0.85
N ILE A 38 13.37 3.67 -0.94
CA ILE A 38 12.11 2.98 -1.19
C ILE A 38 11.69 3.26 -2.63
N LYS A 39 11.35 2.22 -3.38
CA LYS A 39 10.67 2.32 -4.67
C LYS A 39 9.23 1.87 -4.53
N ILE A 40 8.30 2.76 -4.89
CA ILE A 40 6.87 2.45 -4.98
C ILE A 40 6.51 2.18 -6.43
N ILE A 41 5.99 0.98 -6.69
CA ILE A 41 5.55 0.51 -8.00
C ILE A 41 4.03 0.44 -7.99
N LYS A 42 3.37 1.37 -8.68
CA LYS A 42 1.92 1.32 -8.82
C LYS A 42 1.50 0.19 -9.75
N ASN A 43 0.39 -0.48 -9.43
CA ASN A 43 -0.20 -1.53 -10.27
C ASN A 43 0.84 -2.58 -10.72
N CYS A 44 1.64 -3.02 -9.76
CA CYS A 44 2.81 -3.87 -9.94
C CYS A 44 2.45 -5.19 -10.62
N LYS A 45 2.99 -5.39 -11.82
CA LYS A 45 2.76 -6.60 -12.60
C LYS A 45 3.24 -7.86 -11.90
N ILE A 46 4.37 -7.81 -11.19
CA ILE A 46 4.90 -8.95 -10.43
C ILE A 46 3.87 -9.46 -9.41
N LEU A 47 3.21 -8.56 -8.68
CA LEU A 47 2.16 -8.94 -7.72
C LEU A 47 0.92 -9.53 -8.41
N LYS A 48 0.53 -8.99 -9.55
CA LYS A 48 -0.65 -9.48 -10.30
C LYS A 48 -0.41 -10.83 -10.97
N ASP A 49 0.84 -11.12 -11.34
CA ASP A 49 1.23 -12.36 -12.00
C ASP A 49 1.58 -13.48 -10.99
N MET A 50 1.48 -13.20 -9.67
CA MET A 50 1.69 -14.19 -8.62
C MET A 50 0.78 -15.40 -8.80
N ASN A 51 1.33 -16.58 -8.56
CA ASN A 51 0.62 -17.84 -8.65
C ASN A 51 1.18 -18.85 -7.65
N LYS A 52 0.66 -20.09 -7.66
CA LYS A 52 1.07 -21.15 -6.71
C LYS A 52 2.56 -21.51 -6.76
N ASN A 53 3.27 -21.16 -7.83
CA ASN A 53 4.70 -21.41 -7.99
C ASN A 53 5.56 -20.17 -7.64
N THR A 54 4.97 -19.07 -7.21
CA THR A 54 5.73 -17.89 -6.77
C THR A 54 6.45 -18.21 -5.47
N GLU A 55 7.78 -18.23 -5.51
CA GLU A 55 8.61 -18.40 -4.32
C GLU A 55 8.54 -17.14 -3.44
N LEU A 56 8.34 -17.38 -2.15
CA LEU A 56 8.27 -16.34 -1.13
C LEU A 56 9.29 -16.63 -0.05
N GLU A 57 10.08 -15.62 0.31
CA GLU A 57 11.05 -15.67 1.41
C GLU A 57 10.59 -14.65 2.46
N GLY A 58 10.34 -15.11 3.69
CA GLY A 58 9.80 -14.23 4.75
C GLY A 58 8.46 -13.56 4.41
N GLY A 59 7.69 -14.13 3.47
CA GLY A 59 6.45 -13.52 2.97
C GLY A 59 6.66 -12.36 2.00
N ALA A 60 7.82 -12.27 1.35
CA ALA A 60 8.11 -11.32 0.29
C ALA A 60 8.57 -12.03 -0.99
N ILE A 61 8.38 -11.40 -2.14
CA ILE A 61 9.04 -11.83 -3.38
C ILE A 61 10.46 -11.29 -3.33
N LYS A 62 11.44 -12.19 -3.28
CA LYS A 62 12.85 -11.81 -3.38
C LYS A 62 13.11 -11.22 -4.75
N VAL A 63 13.70 -10.04 -4.81
CA VAL A 63 14.07 -9.40 -6.07
C VAL A 63 15.57 -9.14 -6.11
N THR A 64 16.19 -9.31 -7.27
CA THR A 64 17.60 -8.96 -7.46
C THR A 64 17.76 -7.45 -7.62
N GLU A 65 18.96 -6.91 -7.37
CA GLU A 65 19.25 -5.50 -7.67
C GLU A 65 18.99 -5.17 -9.16
N GLN A 66 19.30 -6.11 -10.06
CA GLN A 66 19.00 -5.98 -11.48
C GLN A 66 17.48 -5.87 -11.73
N THR A 67 16.67 -6.66 -11.03
CA THR A 67 15.20 -6.58 -11.10
C THR A 67 14.73 -5.24 -10.56
N TYR A 68 15.21 -4.82 -9.38
CA TYR A 68 14.90 -3.52 -8.78
C TYR A 68 15.14 -2.35 -9.75
N ARG A 69 16.27 -2.35 -10.47
CA ARG A 69 16.60 -1.31 -11.45
C ARG A 69 15.66 -1.29 -12.66
N LYS A 70 15.12 -2.45 -13.05
CA LYS A 70 14.15 -2.58 -14.17
C LYS A 70 12.72 -2.23 -13.77
N LEU A 71 12.39 -2.27 -12.47
CA LEU A 71 11.06 -1.91 -11.98
C LEU A 71 10.77 -0.42 -12.23
N LYS A 72 9.64 -0.15 -12.91
CA LYS A 72 9.13 1.20 -13.14
C LYS A 72 8.36 1.66 -11.91
N GLY A 73 8.89 2.63 -11.19
CA GLY A 73 8.30 3.17 -9.98
C GLY A 73 8.98 4.45 -9.55
N LYS A 74 8.44 5.12 -8.54
CA LYS A 74 9.05 6.32 -7.97
C LYS A 74 9.92 5.95 -6.78
N GLU A 75 11.16 6.42 -6.79
CA GLU A 75 12.09 6.28 -5.66
C GLU A 75 11.92 7.44 -4.68
N PHE A 76 12.07 7.11 -3.40
CA PHE A 76 12.10 8.05 -2.29
C PHE A 76 13.26 7.69 -1.37
N ASP A 77 13.93 8.73 -0.87
CA ASP A 77 15.03 8.62 0.08
C ASP A 77 14.47 8.48 1.49
N THR A 78 14.76 7.36 2.17
CA THR A 78 14.18 7.06 3.49
C THR A 78 14.62 8.07 4.54
N ALA A 79 15.83 8.64 4.42
CA ALA A 79 16.35 9.63 5.36
C ALA A 79 15.59 10.97 5.33
N LYS A 80 14.75 11.18 4.30
CA LYS A 80 13.95 12.40 4.12
C LYS A 80 12.46 12.19 4.39
N LEU A 81 12.08 11.03 4.94
CA LEU A 81 10.70 10.65 5.18
C LEU A 81 10.47 10.36 6.65
N LYS A 82 9.26 10.67 7.11
CA LYS A 82 8.73 10.15 8.37
C LYS A 82 8.14 8.78 8.11
N LEU A 83 8.76 7.75 8.66
CA LEU A 83 8.43 6.34 8.46
C LEU A 83 8.36 5.66 9.82
N ASN A 84 7.57 4.60 9.93
CA ASN A 84 7.45 3.77 11.15
C ASN A 84 6.97 4.55 12.39
N GLU A 85 6.24 5.65 12.19
CA GLU A 85 5.60 6.46 13.23
C GLU A 85 4.23 6.96 12.74
N ASP A 86 3.34 7.28 13.69
CA ASP A 86 2.04 7.87 13.38
C ASP A 86 2.22 9.30 12.85
N LEU A 87 1.52 9.63 11.75
CA LEU A 87 1.55 10.96 11.16
C LEU A 87 0.30 11.76 11.55
N SER A 88 0.51 13.03 11.90
CA SER A 88 -0.59 13.99 12.04
C SER A 88 -1.23 14.32 10.69
N LYS A 89 -2.45 14.87 10.72
CA LYS A 89 -3.21 15.30 9.53
C LYS A 89 -2.36 16.15 8.58
N GLU A 90 -1.61 17.11 9.12
CA GLU A 90 -0.77 18.02 8.32
C GLU A 90 0.47 17.36 7.74
N GLU A 91 1.02 16.36 8.43
CA GLU A 91 2.15 15.57 7.93
C GLU A 91 1.71 14.66 6.78
N VAL A 92 0.57 13.98 6.91
CA VAL A 92 0.01 13.13 5.83
C VAL A 92 -0.24 13.96 4.57
N LYS A 93 -0.84 15.15 4.70
CA LYS A 93 -1.07 16.07 3.57
C LYS A 93 0.21 16.43 2.83
N LYS A 94 1.36 16.45 3.51
CA LYS A 94 2.67 16.79 2.94
C LYS A 94 3.47 15.57 2.52
N HIS A 95 3.11 14.38 3.00
CA HIS A 95 3.90 13.17 2.84
C HIS A 95 4.00 12.72 1.36
N PRO A 96 5.21 12.61 0.79
CA PRO A 96 5.38 12.43 -0.65
C PRO A 96 4.95 11.05 -1.14
N ILE A 97 5.03 10.00 -0.31
CA ILE A 97 4.52 8.67 -0.67
C ILE A 97 2.99 8.66 -0.73
N TRP A 98 2.30 9.26 0.26
CA TRP A 98 0.83 9.33 0.26
C TRP A 98 0.32 10.12 -0.94
N LYS A 99 0.96 11.25 -1.25
CA LYS A 99 0.69 12.02 -2.48
C LYS A 99 0.90 11.19 -3.72
N TYR A 100 1.98 10.40 -3.77
CA TYR A 100 2.26 9.57 -4.92
C TYR A 100 1.19 8.51 -5.09
N LEU A 101 0.83 7.75 -4.05
CA LEU A 101 -0.13 6.64 -4.11
C LEU A 101 -1.54 7.10 -4.44
N ILE A 102 -2.08 8.04 -3.66
CA ILE A 102 -3.50 8.42 -3.72
C ILE A 102 -3.74 9.59 -4.68
N GLY A 103 -2.77 10.50 -4.82
CA GLY A 103 -2.88 11.67 -5.69
C GLY A 103 -3.95 12.65 -5.23
N ASN A 104 -4.82 13.06 -6.17
CA ASN A 104 -5.83 14.09 -5.96
C ASN A 104 -6.92 13.73 -4.94
N LEU A 105 -7.09 12.45 -4.60
CA LEU A 105 -8.06 12.00 -3.61
C LEU A 105 -7.55 12.13 -2.16
N LEU A 106 -6.26 12.44 -1.97
CA LEU A 106 -5.61 12.38 -0.66
C LEU A 106 -6.30 13.26 0.38
N ASN A 107 -6.63 14.52 0.05
CA ASN A 107 -7.24 15.42 1.02
C ASN A 107 -8.61 14.93 1.51
N LYS A 108 -9.46 14.46 0.59
CA LYS A 108 -10.76 13.89 0.94
C LYS A 108 -10.62 12.66 1.81
N TYR A 109 -9.64 11.81 1.49
CA TYR A 109 -9.37 10.61 2.27
C TYR A 109 -8.85 10.93 3.68
N ILE A 110 -7.94 11.91 3.79
CA ILE A 110 -7.48 12.42 5.07
C ILE A 110 -8.66 12.94 5.89
N ASP A 111 -9.57 13.72 5.30
CA ASP A 111 -10.73 14.24 6.03
C ASP A 111 -11.66 13.12 6.51
N LEU A 112 -11.87 12.08 5.69
CA LEU A 112 -12.63 10.90 6.09
C LEU A 112 -11.97 10.17 7.27
N VAL A 113 -10.67 9.90 7.19
CA VAL A 113 -9.94 9.14 8.21
C VAL A 113 -9.83 9.93 9.52
N PHE A 114 -9.46 11.21 9.44
CA PHE A 114 -9.24 12.05 10.63
C PHE A 114 -10.52 12.60 11.23
N LYS A 115 -11.69 12.33 10.64
CA LYS A 115 -12.98 12.61 11.28
C LYS A 115 -13.15 11.79 12.56
N ASP A 116 -12.75 10.52 12.50
CA ASP A 116 -12.99 9.55 13.57
C ASP A 116 -11.69 9.18 14.32
N PHE A 117 -10.51 9.51 13.77
CA PHE A 117 -9.22 9.09 14.33
C PHE A 117 -8.11 10.16 14.23
N ASN A 118 -7.58 10.61 15.37
CA ASN A 118 -6.61 11.72 15.41
C ASN A 118 -5.15 11.35 15.02
N ASN A 119 -4.78 10.06 15.03
CA ASN A 119 -3.42 9.56 14.70
C ASN A 119 -3.52 8.24 13.91
N ALA A 120 -4.00 8.33 12.68
CA ALA A 120 -4.55 7.15 12.00
C ALA A 120 -3.72 6.67 10.82
N MET A 121 -2.84 7.50 10.24
CA MET A 121 -2.15 7.17 9.00
C MET A 121 -0.64 7.11 9.24
N TYR A 122 -0.03 6.00 8.87
CA TYR A 122 1.42 5.80 8.90
C TYR A 122 1.89 5.05 7.66
N ILE A 123 3.21 5.07 7.42
CA ILE A 123 3.85 4.22 6.41
C ILE A 123 4.87 3.37 7.13
N TRP A 124 4.61 2.07 7.18
CA TRP A 124 5.56 1.12 7.74
C TRP A 124 6.43 0.53 6.64
N VAL A 125 7.74 0.51 6.86
CA VAL A 125 8.71 -0.17 6.02
C VAL A 125 9.60 -1.06 6.86
N ASP A 126 9.90 -2.24 6.33
CA ASP A 126 10.80 -3.18 6.99
C ASP A 126 12.28 -2.85 6.68
N THR A 127 13.21 -3.55 7.34
CA THR A 127 14.65 -3.31 7.22
C THR A 127 15.22 -3.66 5.83
N GLU A 128 16.48 -3.24 5.58
CA GLU A 128 17.15 -2.95 4.31
C GLU A 128 17.28 -4.06 3.23
N GLU A 129 16.56 -5.15 3.34
CA GLU A 129 16.63 -6.26 2.40
C GLU A 129 15.82 -5.99 1.11
N LEU A 130 16.30 -6.53 -0.01
CA LEU A 130 15.69 -6.44 -1.35
C LEU A 130 14.43 -7.32 -1.45
N ASN A 131 13.40 -6.91 -0.74
CA ASN A 131 12.13 -7.62 -0.62
C ASN A 131 11.02 -6.82 -1.31
N LEU A 132 10.31 -7.44 -2.26
CA LEU A 132 9.12 -6.88 -2.87
C LEU A 132 7.88 -7.35 -2.11
N ARG A 133 7.12 -6.39 -1.58
CA ARG A 133 5.91 -6.65 -0.80
C ARG A 133 4.72 -5.86 -1.32
N ALA A 134 3.52 -6.38 -1.10
CA ALA A 134 2.27 -5.68 -1.42
C ALA A 134 2.01 -4.59 -0.38
N TRP A 135 1.42 -3.47 -0.83
CA TRP A 135 0.81 -2.50 0.07
C TRP A 135 -0.57 -3.01 0.50
N TYR A 136 -0.83 -2.91 1.78
CA TYR A 136 -2.13 -3.21 2.38
C TYR A 136 -2.76 -1.93 2.91
N VAL A 137 -4.08 -1.77 2.74
CA VAL A 137 -4.89 -0.71 3.36
C VAL A 137 -5.65 -1.32 4.52
N ASP A 138 -5.41 -0.86 5.74
CA ASP A 138 -6.09 -1.43 6.91
C ASP A 138 -7.53 -0.96 7.07
N ARG A 139 -8.27 -1.66 7.94
CA ARG A 139 -9.61 -1.30 8.42
C ARG A 139 -9.66 0.16 8.89
N LEU A 140 -10.85 0.73 9.01
CA LEU A 140 -11.10 2.02 9.64
C LEU A 140 -11.87 1.83 10.97
N ASP A 141 -11.57 0.77 11.73
CA ASP A 141 -12.26 0.42 12.97
C ASP A 141 -11.44 0.73 14.25
N ASN A 142 -10.23 1.29 14.09
CA ASN A 142 -9.42 1.89 15.18
C ASN A 142 -8.25 2.78 14.69
N ARG A 143 -7.71 2.53 13.48
CA ARG A 143 -6.57 3.23 12.83
C ARG A 143 -6.62 2.95 11.32
N ALA A 144 -5.97 3.72 10.44
CA ALA A 144 -5.92 3.50 8.98
C ALA A 144 -4.48 3.16 8.51
N TRP A 145 -4.05 1.90 8.65
CA TRP A 145 -2.67 1.52 8.36
C TRP A 145 -2.35 1.44 6.88
N SER A 146 -1.07 1.69 6.60
CA SER A 146 -0.42 1.14 5.44
C SER A 146 0.86 0.42 5.84
N ASP A 147 0.79 -0.90 5.86
CA ASP A 147 1.84 -1.77 6.37
C ASP A 147 2.47 -2.59 5.25
N ALA A 148 3.79 -2.48 5.11
CA ALA A 148 4.58 -3.30 4.19
C ALA A 148 4.99 -4.66 4.79
N ARG A 149 4.60 -5.03 6.02
CA ARG A 149 4.97 -6.30 6.67
C ARG A 149 4.09 -7.49 6.31
N ALA A 150 2.92 -7.27 5.70
CA ALA A 150 2.00 -8.35 5.40
C ALA A 150 2.72 -9.45 4.61
N SER A 151 2.87 -10.63 5.24
CA SER A 151 3.46 -11.78 4.58
C SER A 151 2.54 -12.18 3.44
N LEU A 152 3.04 -12.03 2.20
CA LEU A 152 2.46 -12.65 1.02
C LEU A 152 2.27 -14.15 1.34
N GLY A 153 1.10 -14.70 1.02
CA GLY A 153 0.81 -16.11 1.23
C GLY A 153 0.43 -16.53 2.66
N SER A 154 0.30 -15.63 3.64
CA SER A 154 -0.11 -15.95 5.02
C SER A 154 -1.57 -16.37 5.19
N GLY A 155 -2.32 -16.56 4.10
CA GLY A 155 -3.76 -16.88 4.13
C GLY A 155 -4.66 -15.73 4.60
N ARG A 156 -4.09 -14.55 4.92
CA ARG A 156 -4.82 -13.34 5.34
C ARG A 156 -4.94 -12.29 4.22
N GLY A 157 -4.60 -12.65 2.98
CA GLY A 157 -4.64 -11.72 1.88
C GLY A 157 -6.07 -11.43 1.41
N ARG A 158 -6.49 -10.16 1.33
CA ARG A 158 -7.79 -9.72 0.81
C ARG A 158 -7.60 -8.76 -0.36
N PHE A 159 -7.18 -9.30 -1.50
CA PHE A 159 -7.19 -8.55 -2.76
C PHE A 159 -8.64 -8.28 -3.19
N ALA A 160 -9.08 -7.02 -3.10
CA ALA A 160 -10.30 -6.62 -3.79
C ALA A 160 -9.99 -6.43 -5.28
N GLY A 161 -10.89 -6.89 -6.13
CA GLY A 161 -10.80 -6.68 -7.56
C GLY A 161 -12.15 -6.31 -8.14
N VAL A 162 -12.15 -5.52 -9.22
CA VAL A 162 -13.33 -5.37 -10.06
C VAL A 162 -13.49 -6.67 -10.85
N ALA A 163 -14.60 -7.38 -10.62
CA ALA A 163 -15.05 -8.42 -11.54
C ALA A 163 -15.56 -7.73 -12.83
N PRO A 164 -15.30 -8.28 -14.02
CA PRO A 164 -15.97 -7.79 -15.23
C PRO A 164 -17.48 -7.88 -14.99
N GLU A 165 -18.21 -6.80 -15.25
CA GLU A 165 -19.66 -6.85 -15.30
C GLU A 165 -20.06 -7.95 -16.28
N ALA A 166 -20.89 -8.90 -15.83
CA ALA A 166 -21.42 -9.92 -16.71
C ALA A 166 -22.17 -9.21 -17.85
N GLN A 167 -21.73 -9.43 -19.08
CA GLN A 167 -22.41 -8.98 -20.29
C GLN A 167 -23.67 -9.81 -20.55
#